data_AF-A0A139MYK8-F1
#
_entry.id   AF-A0A139MYK8-F1
#
_cell.length_a   1.000
_cell.length_b   1.000
_cell.length_c   1.000
_cell.angle_alpha   90.00
_cell.angle_beta   90.00
_cell.angle_gamma   90.00
#
_symmetry.space_group_name_H-M   'P 1'
#
loop_
_entity.id
_entity.type
_entity.pdbx_description
1 polymer ?
#
loop_
_entity_poly.entity_id
_entity_poly.type
_entity_poly.pdbx_seq_one_letter_code
_entity_poly.pdbx_strand_id
1 'polypeptide(L)'
;MAENLAMQYLTGQLVVSYRTINRFRVTDCMEEFIKNLFIELNLRLKMEDLISLDCLFIDGTKIEANANKYSFVWKKATDKFQAKLQETLKEYFQTEVQPLIAQAIELDEEEAVSREQLSVFTELLQED
;
A
#
# COMPACT_ATOMS: atom_id res chain seq x y z
N MET A 1 -16.68 -7.01 14.62
CA MET A 1 -17.05 -7.91 13.51
C MET A 1 -15.91 -8.91 13.39
N ALA A 2 -16.15 -10.20 13.62
CA ALA A 2 -15.11 -11.20 13.40
C ALA A 2 -14.88 -11.25 11.89
N GLU A 3 -13.77 -10.67 11.42
CA GLU A 3 -13.52 -10.42 10.00
C GLU A 3 -13.48 -11.69 9.13
N ASN A 4 -13.54 -12.88 9.74
CA ASN A 4 -13.40 -14.11 8.97
C ASN A 4 -14.05 -15.36 9.59
N LEU A 5 -15.37 -15.32 9.81
CA LEU A 5 -16.12 -16.46 10.36
C LEU A 5 -15.93 -17.75 9.54
N ALA A 6 -15.98 -17.66 8.21
CA ALA A 6 -15.76 -18.81 7.33
C ALA A 6 -14.38 -19.45 7.52
N MET A 7 -13.32 -18.64 7.67
CA MET A 7 -11.98 -19.18 7.87
C MET A 7 -11.77 -19.69 9.30
N GLN A 8 -12.49 -19.17 10.29
CA GLN A 8 -12.48 -19.75 11.65
C GLN A 8 -12.98 -21.20 11.64
N TYR A 9 -13.95 -21.56 10.79
CA TYR A 9 -14.35 -22.95 10.65
C TYR A 9 -13.22 -23.82 10.08
N LEU A 10 -12.48 -23.31 9.09
CA LEU A 10 -11.35 -24.03 8.48
C LEU A 10 -10.17 -24.21 9.45
N THR A 11 -9.98 -23.28 10.39
CA THR A 11 -8.88 -23.31 11.36
C THR A 11 -9.28 -23.93 12.71
N GLY A 12 -10.45 -24.58 12.80
CA GLY A 12 -10.90 -25.20 14.05
C GLY A 12 -11.21 -24.20 15.17
N GLN A 13 -11.89 -23.10 14.82
CA GLN A 13 -12.25 -21.97 15.68
C GLN A 13 -11.05 -21.09 16.12
N LEU A 14 -9.86 -21.30 15.57
CA LEU A 14 -8.73 -20.41 15.81
C LEU A 14 -8.92 -19.06 15.12
N VAL A 15 -8.70 -17.97 15.86
CA VAL A 15 -8.73 -16.62 15.32
C VAL A 15 -7.40 -16.34 14.62
N VAL A 16 -7.38 -16.53 13.30
CA VAL A 16 -6.20 -16.30 12.46
C VAL A 16 -6.35 -14.99 11.69
N SER A 17 -5.27 -14.23 11.57
CA SER A 17 -5.29 -12.96 10.84
C SER A 17 -5.57 -13.16 9.34
N TYR A 18 -6.24 -12.19 8.71
CA TYR A 18 -6.46 -12.18 7.26
C TYR A 18 -5.15 -12.37 6.48
N ARG A 19 -4.06 -11.68 6.88
CA ARG A 19 -2.75 -11.79 6.22
C ARG A 19 -2.21 -13.20 6.24
N THR A 20 -2.31 -13.88 7.38
CA THR A 20 -1.81 -15.25 7.53
C THR A 20 -2.56 -16.21 6.62
N ILE A 21 -3.89 -16.14 6.58
CA ILE A 21 -4.73 -16.96 5.71
C ILE A 21 -4.44 -16.65 4.23
N ASN A 22 -4.36 -15.37 3.88
CA ASN A 22 -4.10 -14.98 2.50
C ASN A 22 -2.73 -15.48 2.04
N ARG A 23 -1.69 -15.34 2.89
CA ARG A 23 -0.34 -15.81 2.60
C ARG A 23 -0.29 -17.32 2.36
N PHE A 24 -1.02 -18.09 3.17
CA PHE A 24 -1.20 -19.53 2.95
C PHE A 24 -1.86 -19.83 1.59
N ARG A 25 -2.94 -19.12 1.24
CA ARG A 25 -3.68 -19.33 -0.02
C ARG A 25 -2.88 -18.97 -1.26
N VAL A 26 -2.05 -17.93 -1.21
CA VAL A 26 -1.26 -17.45 -2.36
C VAL A 26 0.12 -18.10 -2.47
N THR A 27 0.46 -19.04 -1.59
CA THR A 27 1.72 -19.76 -1.73
C THR A 27 1.62 -20.70 -2.92
N ASP A 28 2.66 -20.75 -3.77
CA ASP A 28 2.66 -21.49 -5.04
C ASP A 28 2.23 -22.96 -4.88
N CYS A 29 2.66 -23.63 -3.80
CA CYS A 29 2.28 -25.01 -3.53
C CYS A 29 0.78 -25.18 -3.18
N MET A 30 0.15 -24.16 -2.58
CA MET A 30 -1.24 -24.24 -2.14
C MET A 30 -2.21 -23.91 -3.26
N GLU A 31 -1.81 -23.11 -4.25
CA GLU A 31 -2.67 -22.81 -5.39
C GLU A 31 -3.06 -24.09 -6.15
N GLU A 32 -2.08 -24.93 -6.48
CA GLU A 32 -2.32 -26.20 -7.17
C GLU A 32 -3.08 -27.19 -6.25
N PHE A 33 -2.70 -27.26 -4.98
CA PHE A 33 -3.36 -28.13 -4.01
C PHE A 33 -4.86 -27.80 -3.85
N ILE A 34 -5.22 -26.51 -3.74
CA ILE A 34 -6.61 -26.08 -3.59
C ILE A 34 -7.43 -26.44 -4.84
N LYS A 35 -6.85 -26.28 -6.04
CA LYS A 35 -7.51 -26.69 -7.30
C LYS A 35 -7.76 -28.21 -7.31
N ASN A 36 -6.75 -29.01 -6.97
CA ASN A 36 -6.87 -30.47 -6.95
C ASN A 36 -7.88 -30.94 -5.89
N LEU A 37 -7.88 -30.33 -4.70
CA LEU A 37 -8.84 -30.62 -3.65
C LEU A 37 -10.28 -30.32 -4.09
N PHE A 38 -10.50 -29.21 -4.79
CA PHE A 38 -11.82 -28.87 -5.32
C PHE A 38 -12.31 -29.92 -6.32
N ILE A 39 -11.44 -30.39 -7.22
CA ILE A 39 -11.78 -31.42 -8.21
C ILE A 39 -12.13 -32.73 -7.50
N GLU A 40 -11.30 -33.21 -6.58
CA GLU A 40 -11.53 -34.46 -5.86
C GLU A 40 -12.83 -34.39 -5.05
N LEU A 41 -13.09 -33.28 -4.36
CA LEU A 41 -14.32 -33.10 -3.60
C LEU A 41 -15.57 -33.20 -4.49
N ASN A 42 -15.57 -32.51 -5.64
CA ASN A 42 -16.70 -32.56 -6.57
C ASN A 42 -16.87 -33.97 -7.16
N LEU A 43 -15.77 -34.65 -7.48
CA LEU A 43 -15.81 -36.02 -7.98
C LEU A 43 -16.47 -36.95 -6.95
N ARG A 44 -16.05 -36.87 -5.68
CA ARG A 44 -16.67 -37.67 -4.60
C ARG A 44 -18.15 -37.37 -4.42
N LEU A 45 -18.53 -36.10 -4.40
CA LEU A 45 -19.93 -35.71 -4.27
C LEU A 45 -20.78 -36.22 -5.45
N LYS A 46 -20.21 -36.26 -6.66
CA LYS A 46 -20.88 -36.83 -7.83
C LYS A 46 -20.98 -38.35 -7.76
N MET A 47 -19.93 -39.04 -7.29
CA MET A 47 -19.93 -40.49 -7.13
C MET A 47 -20.96 -40.98 -6.10
N GLU A 48 -21.21 -40.18 -5.05
CA GLU A 48 -22.23 -40.45 -4.03
C GLU A 48 -23.64 -39.94 -4.45
N ASP A 49 -23.81 -39.50 -5.70
CA ASP A 49 -25.05 -38.93 -6.25
C ASP A 49 -25.65 -37.77 -5.40
N LEU A 50 -24.82 -37.06 -4.63
CA LEU A 50 -25.23 -35.92 -3.80
C LEU A 50 -25.40 -34.63 -4.60
N ILE A 51 -24.72 -34.52 -5.74
CA ILE A 51 -24.77 -33.36 -6.63
C ILE A 51 -24.90 -33.80 -8.10
N SER A 52 -25.53 -32.97 -8.92
CA SER A 52 -25.37 -33.06 -10.37
C SER A 52 -24.44 -31.97 -10.89
N LEU A 53 -23.56 -32.34 -11.82
CA LEU A 53 -22.59 -31.43 -12.45
C LEU A 53 -23.17 -30.74 -13.70
N ASP A 54 -24.48 -30.91 -13.96
CA ASP A 54 -25.14 -30.41 -15.17
C ASP A 54 -25.44 -28.90 -15.10
N CYS A 55 -25.50 -28.33 -13.90
CA CYS A 55 -25.87 -26.93 -13.69
C CYS A 55 -24.87 -26.24 -12.75
N LEU A 56 -24.32 -25.11 -13.21
CA LEU A 56 -23.46 -24.25 -12.41
C LEU A 56 -24.31 -23.14 -11.77
N PHE A 57 -24.48 -23.21 -10.45
CA PHE A 57 -25.15 -22.16 -9.69
C PHE A 57 -24.10 -21.17 -9.15
N ILE A 58 -23.92 -20.05 -9.86
CA ILE A 58 -23.19 -18.90 -9.34
C ILE A 58 -24.21 -17.99 -8.68
N ASP A 59 -24.47 -18.21 -7.39
CA ASP A 59 -25.20 -17.21 -6.61
C ASP A 59 -24.28 -16.01 -6.39
N GLY A 60 -24.78 -14.83 -6.74
CA GLY A 60 -24.06 -13.56 -6.58
C GLY A 60 -24.03 -13.15 -5.12
N THR A 61 -23.46 -13.96 -4.23
CA THR A 61 -23.24 -13.56 -2.84
C THR A 61 -22.20 -12.44 -2.83
N LYS A 62 -22.69 -11.20 -2.73
CA LYS A 62 -21.85 -10.01 -2.61
C LYS A 62 -21.33 -9.92 -1.18
N ILE A 63 -20.10 -10.38 -0.97
CA ILE A 63 -19.39 -10.15 0.29
C ILE A 63 -18.89 -8.71 0.28
N GLU A 64 -19.74 -7.78 0.72
CA GLU A 64 -19.30 -6.41 0.98
C GLU A 64 -18.36 -6.45 2.18
N ALA A 65 -17.10 -6.07 1.97
CA ALA A 65 -16.25 -5.71 3.09
C ALA A 65 -17.00 -4.65 3.90
N ASN A 66 -16.94 -4.74 5.24
CA ASN A 66 -17.35 -3.64 6.11
C ASN A 66 -16.37 -2.46 5.94
N ALA A 67 -16.34 -1.89 4.75
CA ALA A 67 -15.73 -0.62 4.49
C ALA A 67 -16.61 0.38 5.22
N ASN A 68 -16.10 0.89 6.36
CA ASN A 68 -16.76 1.95 7.10
C ASN A 68 -17.36 2.95 6.11
N LYS A 69 -18.66 3.25 6.27
CA LYS A 69 -19.45 4.19 5.46
C LYS A 69 -18.79 5.57 5.28
N TYR A 70 -17.71 5.82 6.01
CA TYR A 70 -16.90 7.03 6.03
C TYR A 70 -15.58 6.96 5.23
N SER A 71 -15.29 5.90 4.47
CA SER A 71 -14.12 5.89 3.57
C SER A 71 -14.15 7.03 2.53
N PHE A 72 -15.33 7.57 2.23
CA PHE A 72 -15.53 8.78 1.42
C PHE A 72 -15.33 10.12 2.16
N VAL A 73 -15.14 10.11 3.48
CA VAL A 73 -14.93 11.35 4.26
C VAL A 73 -13.51 11.89 4.12
N TRP A 74 -12.55 11.05 3.73
CA TRP A 74 -11.15 11.45 3.61
C TRP A 74 -10.94 12.42 2.47
N LYS A 75 -11.54 12.20 1.29
CA LYS A 75 -11.35 13.10 0.14
C LYS A 75 -11.74 14.54 0.47
N LYS A 76 -12.93 14.77 1.05
CA LYS A 76 -13.40 16.11 1.42
C LYS A 76 -12.54 16.77 2.49
N ALA A 77 -12.05 16.00 3.47
CA ALA A 77 -11.16 16.52 4.50
C ALA A 77 -9.79 16.86 3.90
N THR A 78 -9.19 15.95 3.13
CA THR A 78 -7.91 16.15 2.44
C THR A 78 -7.96 17.38 1.53
N ASP A 79 -9.01 17.53 0.71
CA ASP A 79 -9.19 18.69 -0.16
C ASP A 79 -9.23 20.00 0.65
N LYS A 80 -9.95 20.00 1.80
CA LYS A 80 -10.04 21.18 2.69
C LYS A 80 -8.70 21.53 3.35
N PHE A 81 -7.96 20.53 3.83
CA PHE A 81 -6.69 20.76 4.52
C PHE A 81 -5.53 21.06 3.56
N GLN A 82 -5.58 20.57 2.32
CA GLN A 82 -4.58 20.83 1.30
C GLN A 82 -4.48 22.31 0.94
N ALA A 83 -5.61 23.01 0.79
CA ALA A 83 -5.61 24.45 0.50
C ALA A 83 -4.96 25.26 1.63
N LYS A 84 -5.30 24.95 2.89
CA LYS A 84 -4.72 25.60 4.06
C LYS A 84 -3.22 25.32 4.20
N LEU A 85 -2.80 24.08 3.92
CA LEU A 85 -1.39 23.70 3.93
C LEU A 85 -0.58 24.50 2.91
N GLN A 86 -1.09 24.67 1.68
CA GLN A 86 -0.44 25.46 0.64
C GLN A 86 -0.24 26.93 1.03
N GLU A 87 -1.20 27.52 1.73
CA GLU A 87 -1.11 28.89 2.24
C GLU A 87 -0.03 29.02 3.32
N THR A 88 -0.05 28.14 4.32
CA THR A 88 0.98 28.10 5.38
C THR A 88 2.37 27.85 4.82
N LEU A 89 2.51 27.02 3.79
CA LEU A 89 3.79 26.72 3.16
C LEU A 89 4.36 27.95 2.43
N LYS A 90 3.50 28.71 1.74
CA LYS A 90 3.89 30.00 1.12
C LYS A 90 4.33 31.02 2.16
N GLU A 91 3.58 31.16 3.25
CA GLU A 91 3.92 32.07 4.34
C GLU A 91 5.25 31.68 5.00
N TYR A 92 5.42 30.40 5.33
CA TYR A 92 6.68 29.88 5.87
C TYR A 92 7.87 30.14 4.93
N PHE A 93 7.71 29.90 3.63
CA PHE A 93 8.76 30.16 2.66
C PHE A 93 9.15 31.63 2.63
N GLN A 94 8.18 32.54 2.64
CA GLN A 94 8.46 33.99 2.64
C GLN A 94 9.10 34.48 3.93
N THR A 95 8.70 33.92 5.07
CA THR A 95 9.13 34.44 6.39
C THR A 95 10.45 33.85 6.82
N GLU A 96 10.65 32.54 6.63
CA GLU A 96 11.79 31.80 7.17
C GLU A 96 12.84 31.47 6.11
N VAL A 97 12.43 31.12 4.88
CA VAL A 97 13.37 30.61 3.85
C VAL A 97 13.92 31.73 2.98
N GLN A 98 13.07 32.63 2.49
CA GLN A 98 13.45 33.74 1.60
C GLN A 98 14.57 34.65 2.17
N PRO A 99 14.56 35.06 3.46
CA PRO A 99 15.64 35.89 4.00
C PRO A 99 16.97 35.12 4.12
N LEU A 100 16.93 33.81 4.39
CA LEU A 100 18.12 32.97 4.47
C LEU A 100 18.77 32.78 3.08
N ILE A 101 17.97 32.72 2.02
CA ILE A 101 18.50 32.66 0.64
C ILE A 101 19.27 33.94 0.30
N ALA A 102 18.73 35.11 0.65
CA ALA A 102 19.41 36.38 0.40
C ALA A 102 20.74 36.46 1.16
N GLN A 103 20.75 36.05 2.44
CA GLN A 103 21.98 36.00 3.24
C GLN A 103 23.00 35.00 2.67
N ALA A 104 22.55 33.83 2.21
CA ALA A 104 23.43 32.85 1.58
C ALA A 104 24.03 33.36 0.26
N ILE A 105 23.27 34.09 -0.56
CA ILE A 105 23.79 34.70 -1.79
C ILE A 105 24.84 35.76 -1.47
N GLU A 106 24.60 36.64 -0.48
CA GLU A 106 25.61 37.63 -0.06
C GLU A 106 26.88 36.95 0.49
N LEU A 107 26.74 35.89 1.29
CA LEU A 107 27.88 35.10 1.79
C LEU A 107 28.67 34.45 0.65
N ASP A 108 28.01 33.88 -0.36
CA ASP A 108 28.66 33.30 -1.54
C ASP A 108 29.35 34.38 -2.41
N GLU A 109 28.84 35.62 -2.43
CA GLU A 109 29.48 36.75 -3.12
C GLU A 109 30.69 37.30 -2.36
N GLU A 110 30.67 37.30 -1.02
CA GLU A 110 31.79 37.74 -0.17
C GLU A 110 32.92 36.68 -0.06
N GLU A 111 32.58 35.39 -0.02
CA GLU A 111 33.54 34.27 -0.09
C GLU A 111 33.73 33.79 -1.53
N ALA A 112 34.25 34.66 -2.40
CA ALA A 112 34.61 34.25 -3.75
C ALA A 112 35.62 33.09 -3.71
N VAL A 113 35.23 31.94 -4.28
CA VAL A 113 36.06 30.72 -4.33
C VAL A 113 37.43 31.04 -4.91
N SER A 114 38.49 30.81 -4.11
CA SER A 114 39.85 31.13 -4.54
C SER A 114 40.32 30.16 -5.65
N ARG A 115 41.31 30.58 -6.45
CA ARG A 115 41.87 29.73 -7.51
C ARG A 115 42.43 28.41 -6.95
N GLU A 116 42.95 28.42 -5.73
CA GLU A 116 43.44 27.20 -5.07
C GLU A 116 42.31 26.24 -4.70
N GLN A 117 41.15 26.75 -4.28
CA GLN A 117 39.99 25.90 -3.96
C GLN A 117 39.40 25.26 -5.22
N LEU A 118 39.38 25.98 -6.35
CA LEU A 118 38.95 25.44 -7.64
C LEU A 118 39.88 24.34 -8.16
N SER A 119 41.21 24.47 -7.99
CA SER A 119 42.14 23.41 -8.40
C SER A 119 41.92 22.12 -7.60
N VAL A 120 41.70 22.23 -6.29
CA VAL A 120 41.41 21.07 -5.42
C VAL A 120 40.10 20.39 -5.82
N PHE A 121 39.07 21.16 -6.16
CA PHE A 121 37.79 20.62 -6.61
C PHE A 121 37.89 19.89 -7.97
N THR A 122 38.77 20.38 -8.84
CA THR A 122 39.01 19.79 -10.16
C THR A 122 39.76 18.46 -10.06
N GLU A 123 40.70 18.33 -9.12
CA GLU A 123 41.42 17.07 -8.85
C GLU A 123 40.48 15.99 -8.29
N LEU A 124 39.60 16.36 -7.36
CA LEU A 124 38.60 15.45 -6.78
C LEU A 124 37.60 14.90 -7.82
N LEU A 125 37.19 15.72 -8.79
CA LEU A 125 36.28 15.28 -9.87
C LEU A 125 36.95 14.40 -10.93
N GLN A 126 38.29 14.30 -10.93
CA GLN A 126 39.04 13.41 -11.81
C GLN A 126 39.34 12.04 -11.18
N GLU A 127 39.07 11.87 -9.87
CA GLU A 127 39.25 10.61 -9.15
C GLU A 127 38.01 9.69 -9.17
N ASP A 128 36.89 10.12 -9.76
CA ASP A 128 35.71 9.30 -10.11
C ASP A 128 35.65 8.99 -11.63
#